data_AF-A0A2S3QPM0-F1
#
_entry.id   AF-A0A2S3QPM0-F1
#
_cell.length_a   1.000
_cell.length_b   1.000
_cell.length_c   1.000
_cell.angle_alpha   90.00
_cell.angle_beta   90.00
_cell.angle_gamma   90.00
#
_symmetry.space_group_name_H-M   'P 1'
#
loop_
_entity.id
_entity.type
_entity.pdbx_description
1 polymer ?
#
loop_
_entity_poly.entity_id
_entity_poly.type
_entity_poly.pdbx_seq_one_letter_code
_entity_poly.pdbx_strand_id
1 'polypeptide(L)'
;MPGRLPTLFFSILTSFLVCSSVAASSWAERGGVIRSATNKYSGNWRKLSSTQEGSIEQLIEIVSTSKLGIQLIDKARLRAAKDRKRLEEVIDSGDVSVTDTTLVRKFNPSSPESVRFETRSTVYIDKSHSTKNAVLDLIHELTHYIYKKPFNPYLSEFSVSSFLSDTIQGKGGEVDAFMVECRVGREIYGLKAISPQCLNILDGEEFSRDLAIKEFYKLGVHYDQFKHEASKLGISDEIIQFSSREDSSLISSAWSKPYPVAVIEEYGTIMTKVCQNDLKRMTYLRESQTRSIASANKKVGQVESKFNARCRSYLD
;
A
#
# COMPACT_ATOMS: atom_id res chain seq x y z
N MET A 1 -74.57 -14.05 31.44
CA MET A 1 -74.12 -13.05 32.42
C MET A 1 -73.54 -13.77 33.62
N PRO A 2 -72.51 -13.24 34.32
CA PRO A 2 -71.21 -12.69 33.91
C PRO A 2 -70.14 -13.82 33.96
N GLY A 3 -68.86 -13.72 33.65
CA GLY A 3 -67.92 -12.66 33.31
C GLY A 3 -66.53 -13.32 33.24
N ARG A 4 -65.66 -12.92 32.31
CA ARG A 4 -64.22 -13.16 32.35
C ARG A 4 -63.52 -12.15 31.44
N LEU A 5 -62.46 -11.55 31.99
CA LEU A 5 -61.64 -10.46 31.45
C LEU A 5 -60.91 -10.84 30.15
N PRO A 6 -60.50 -9.86 29.32
CA PRO A 6 -59.70 -10.10 28.12
C PRO A 6 -58.21 -10.24 28.49
N THR A 7 -57.59 -11.35 28.12
CA THR A 7 -56.14 -11.53 28.12
C THR A 7 -55.54 -10.87 26.88
N LEU A 8 -54.79 -9.78 27.10
CA LEU A 8 -53.89 -9.17 26.14
C LEU A 8 -52.78 -10.18 25.78
N PHE A 9 -52.75 -10.64 24.53
CA PHE A 9 -51.58 -11.30 23.95
C PHE A 9 -50.54 -10.23 23.62
N PHE A 10 -49.48 -10.14 24.43
CA PHE A 10 -48.24 -9.47 24.07
C PHE A 10 -47.44 -10.40 23.15
N SER A 11 -47.49 -10.18 21.84
CA SER A 11 -46.50 -10.75 20.92
C SER A 11 -45.19 -10.00 21.07
N ILE A 12 -44.29 -10.51 21.91
CA ILE A 12 -42.88 -10.10 21.89
C ILE A 12 -42.24 -10.83 20.72
N LEU A 13 -42.02 -10.08 19.63
CA LEU A 13 -41.22 -10.51 18.49
C LEU A 13 -39.75 -10.53 18.93
N THR A 14 -39.26 -11.66 19.43
CA THR A 14 -37.84 -11.89 19.66
C THR A 14 -37.16 -12.10 18.31
N SER A 15 -36.72 -11.00 17.70
CA SER A 15 -35.74 -11.04 16.61
C SER A 15 -34.46 -11.67 17.14
N PHE A 16 -34.24 -12.95 16.80
CA PHE A 16 -32.93 -13.58 16.91
C PHE A 16 -31.98 -12.87 15.95
N LEU A 17 -31.27 -11.86 16.46
CA LEU A 17 -30.01 -11.42 15.89
C LEU A 17 -29.04 -12.60 16.02
N VAL A 18 -28.94 -13.38 14.94
CA VAL A 18 -27.79 -14.25 14.72
C VAL A 18 -26.60 -13.31 14.53
N CYS A 19 -25.98 -12.97 15.66
CA CYS A 19 -24.65 -12.38 15.68
C CYS A 19 -23.71 -13.47 15.17
N SER A 20 -23.45 -13.47 13.86
CA SER A 20 -22.31 -14.16 13.30
C SER A 20 -21.07 -13.52 13.90
N SER A 21 -20.61 -14.07 15.01
CA SER A 21 -19.32 -13.79 15.61
C SER A 21 -18.25 -14.28 14.64
N VAL A 22 -17.95 -13.46 13.64
CA VAL A 22 -16.68 -13.55 12.92
C VAL A 22 -15.64 -13.17 13.96
N ALA A 23 -15.05 -14.19 14.58
CA ALA A 23 -13.93 -14.02 15.48
C ALA A 23 -12.91 -13.11 14.79
N ALA A 24 -12.61 -11.98 15.42
CA ALA A 24 -11.51 -11.12 15.01
C ALA A 24 -10.24 -11.95 15.13
N SER A 25 -9.81 -12.57 14.03
CA SER A 25 -8.49 -13.16 13.91
C SER A 25 -7.49 -12.06 14.24
N SER A 26 -6.59 -12.37 15.18
CA SER A 26 -5.58 -11.43 15.65
C SER A 26 -4.81 -10.84 14.47
N TRP A 27 -4.49 -9.55 14.57
CA TRP A 27 -3.79 -8.77 13.54
C TRP A 27 -2.42 -9.35 13.10
N ALA A 28 -1.91 -10.36 13.80
CA ALA A 28 -0.64 -11.04 13.58
C ALA A 28 -0.59 -12.00 12.36
N GLU A 29 -1.66 -12.14 11.58
CA GLU A 29 -1.73 -13.06 10.42
C GLU A 29 -1.89 -12.35 9.06
N ARG A 30 -1.54 -11.05 8.95
CA ARG A 30 -1.67 -10.29 7.70
C ARG A 30 -0.30 -10.06 7.06
N GLY A 31 -0.11 -10.62 5.86
CA GLY A 31 1.21 -10.85 5.27
C GLY A 31 1.73 -12.20 5.73
N GLY A 32 1.91 -13.16 4.83
CA GLY A 32 2.22 -14.54 5.16
C GLY A 32 3.43 -14.65 6.11
N VAL A 33 3.17 -14.84 7.40
CA VAL A 33 4.21 -15.01 8.42
C VAL A 33 4.99 -16.28 8.07
N ILE A 34 6.24 -16.13 7.63
CA ILE A 34 7.07 -17.28 7.28
C ILE A 34 7.63 -17.92 8.55
N ARG A 35 6.99 -18.99 9.02
CA ARG A 35 7.53 -19.81 10.11
C ARG A 35 8.87 -20.41 9.68
N SER A 36 9.93 -20.15 10.46
CA SER A 36 11.24 -20.79 10.25
C SER A 36 11.28 -22.15 10.94
N ALA A 37 11.84 -23.16 10.26
CA ALA A 37 12.20 -24.43 10.90
C ALA A 37 13.46 -24.32 11.80
N THR A 38 14.14 -23.16 11.77
CA THR A 38 15.39 -22.94 12.52
C THR A 38 15.22 -21.85 13.59
N ASN A 39 15.77 -22.09 14.78
CA ASN A 39 15.72 -21.17 15.93
C ASN A 39 16.63 -19.92 15.77
N LYS A 40 17.46 -19.84 14.72
CA LYS A 40 18.47 -18.77 14.57
C LYS A 40 17.85 -17.37 14.38
N TYR A 41 16.62 -17.28 13.87
CA TYR A 41 15.94 -16.02 13.52
C TYR A 41 14.51 -15.93 14.07
N SER A 42 14.19 -16.71 15.11
CA SER A 42 12.84 -16.76 15.70
C SER A 42 12.56 -15.66 16.71
N GLY A 43 13.61 -15.04 17.27
CA GLY A 43 13.48 -13.89 18.19
C GLY A 43 12.92 -12.65 17.49
N ASN A 44 12.37 -11.72 18.28
CA ASN A 44 11.92 -10.43 17.77
C ASN A 44 13.13 -9.57 17.35
N TRP A 45 13.05 -8.93 16.18
CA TRP A 45 14.18 -8.21 15.60
C TRP A 45 14.63 -7.00 16.40
N ARG A 46 13.74 -6.35 17.16
CA ARG A 46 14.08 -5.20 18.00
C ARG A 46 14.94 -5.56 19.21
N LYS A 47 15.18 -6.86 19.44
CA LYS A 47 16.05 -7.39 20.49
C LYS A 47 17.43 -7.81 19.96
N LEU A 48 17.72 -7.56 18.68
CA LEU A 48 19.03 -7.87 18.09
C LEU A 48 20.14 -7.01 18.68
N SER A 49 19.85 -5.74 19.00
CA SER A 49 20.77 -4.81 19.65
C SER A 49 20.10 -4.09 20.83
N SER A 50 20.90 -3.38 21.62
CA SER A 50 20.41 -2.51 22.70
C SER A 50 19.74 -1.24 22.19
N THR A 51 19.99 -0.86 20.93
CA THR A 51 19.39 0.28 20.26
C THR A 51 18.60 -0.14 19.02
N GLN A 52 17.65 0.71 18.60
CA GLN A 52 16.92 0.49 17.37
C GLN A 52 17.83 0.58 16.14
N GLU A 53 18.68 1.61 16.06
CA GLU A 53 19.67 1.76 14.99
C GLU A 53 20.54 0.51 14.86
N GLY A 54 21.08 0.00 15.98
CA GLY A 54 21.89 -1.23 15.95
C GLY A 54 21.09 -2.49 15.58
N SER A 55 19.78 -2.52 15.82
CA SER A 55 18.92 -3.63 15.37
C SER A 55 18.66 -3.55 13.87
N ILE A 56 18.49 -2.35 13.33
CA ILE A 56 18.38 -2.09 11.88
C ILE A 56 19.70 -2.45 11.17
N GLU A 57 20.83 -2.05 11.74
CA GLU A 57 22.16 -2.41 11.23
C GLU A 57 22.32 -3.94 11.12
N GLN A 58 21.90 -4.69 12.13
CA GLN A 58 21.92 -6.16 12.07
C GLN A 58 20.97 -6.75 11.02
N LEU A 59 19.80 -6.15 10.79
CA LEU A 59 18.94 -6.57 9.67
C LEU A 59 19.64 -6.36 8.32
N ILE A 60 20.29 -5.21 8.12
CA ILE A 60 21.06 -4.88 6.92
C ILE A 60 22.24 -5.86 6.74
N GLU A 61 22.93 -6.21 7.82
CA GLU A 61 24.01 -7.21 7.80
C GLU A 61 23.50 -8.58 7.36
N ILE A 62 22.35 -9.03 7.86
CA ILE A 62 21.74 -10.29 7.43
C ILE A 62 21.39 -10.25 5.94
N VAL A 63 20.75 -9.18 5.46
CA VAL A 63 20.47 -9.00 4.02
C VAL A 63 21.76 -9.05 3.19
N SER A 64 22.84 -8.47 3.71
CA SER A 64 24.16 -8.40 3.05
C SER A 64 24.90 -9.76 3.01
N THR A 65 24.35 -10.83 3.58
CA THR A 65 24.87 -12.20 3.38
C THR A 65 24.52 -12.79 2.01
N SER A 66 23.54 -12.20 1.33
CA SER A 66 23.12 -12.56 -0.03
C SER A 66 23.81 -11.67 -1.06
N LYS A 67 24.21 -12.24 -2.21
CA LYS A 67 24.81 -11.47 -3.31
C LYS A 67 23.81 -10.47 -3.87
N LEU A 68 22.56 -10.88 -4.04
CA LEU A 68 21.48 -9.99 -4.48
C LEU A 68 21.12 -8.97 -3.38
N GLY A 69 21.17 -9.38 -2.11
CA GLY A 69 20.97 -8.51 -0.95
C GLY A 69 21.99 -7.37 -0.89
N ILE A 70 23.28 -7.64 -1.10
CA ILE A 70 24.32 -6.59 -1.19
C ILE A 70 23.95 -5.54 -2.25
N GLN A 71 23.57 -5.98 -3.45
CA GLN A 71 23.19 -5.07 -4.53
C GLN A 71 21.95 -4.22 -4.19
N LEU A 72 21.00 -4.80 -3.45
CA LEU A 72 19.82 -4.08 -2.96
C LEU A 72 20.22 -3.00 -1.95
N ILE A 73 21.03 -3.35 -0.95
CA ILE A 73 21.52 -2.43 0.08
C ILE A 73 22.34 -1.29 -0.55
N ASP A 74 23.22 -1.57 -1.50
CA ASP A 74 24.02 -0.55 -2.17
C ASP A 74 23.16 0.45 -2.93
N LYS A 75 22.12 -0.03 -3.63
CA LYS A 75 21.16 0.85 -4.29
C LYS A 75 20.32 1.67 -3.31
N ALA A 76 19.93 1.09 -2.18
CA ALA A 76 19.21 1.80 -1.13
C ALA A 76 20.08 2.91 -0.51
N ARG A 77 21.35 2.62 -0.23
CA ARG A 77 22.34 3.63 0.23
C ARG A 77 22.49 4.76 -0.78
N LEU A 78 22.63 4.44 -2.07
CA LEU A 78 22.70 5.45 -3.14
C LEU A 78 21.43 6.31 -3.20
N ARG A 79 20.25 5.73 -2.97
CA ARG A 79 18.98 6.46 -2.94
C ARG A 79 18.90 7.40 -1.72
N ALA A 80 19.28 6.93 -0.53
CA ALA A 80 19.30 7.72 0.71
C ALA A 80 20.31 8.87 0.64
N ALA A 81 21.47 8.63 0.03
CA ALA A 81 22.50 9.65 -0.14
C ALA A 81 22.03 10.85 -0.99
N LYS A 82 21.07 10.65 -1.92
CA LYS A 82 20.45 11.77 -2.68
C LYS A 82 19.72 12.76 -1.77
N ASP A 83 19.23 12.28 -0.64
CA ASP A 83 18.54 13.08 0.38
C ASP A 83 19.47 13.44 1.55
N ARG A 84 20.80 13.26 1.39
CA ARG A 84 21.84 13.49 2.40
C ARG A 84 21.64 12.71 3.70
N LYS A 85 21.09 11.50 3.57
CA LYS A 85 20.87 10.57 4.68
C LYS A 85 21.68 9.30 4.50
N ARG A 86 22.03 8.66 5.61
CA ARG A 86 22.41 7.25 5.65
C ARG A 86 21.19 6.35 5.41
N LEU A 87 21.43 5.08 5.11
CA LEU A 87 20.34 4.12 4.90
C LEU A 87 19.55 3.87 6.19
N GLU A 88 20.24 3.81 7.32
CA GLU A 88 19.63 3.58 8.63
C GLU A 88 18.67 4.72 9.02
N GLU A 89 18.92 5.95 8.55
CA GLU A 89 18.10 7.14 8.81
C GLU A 89 16.81 7.22 7.96
N VAL A 90 16.60 6.27 7.05
CA VAL A 90 15.36 6.15 6.27
C VAL A 90 14.57 4.89 6.63
N ILE A 91 15.06 4.10 7.59
CA ILE A 91 14.40 2.89 8.10
C ILE A 91 13.98 3.13 9.55
N ASP A 92 12.74 2.79 9.88
CA ASP A 92 12.18 2.94 11.22
C ASP A 92 11.31 1.73 11.58
N SER A 93 10.96 1.60 12.85
CA SER A 93 9.99 0.60 13.31
C SER A 93 8.57 1.15 13.23
N GLY A 94 7.64 0.36 12.68
CA GLY A 94 6.23 0.69 12.54
C GLY A 94 5.32 -0.34 13.18
N ASP A 95 4.01 -0.07 13.16
CA ASP A 95 2.98 -1.07 13.49
C ASP A 95 2.72 -2.05 12.33
N VAL A 96 3.15 -1.69 11.12
CA VAL A 96 3.11 -2.51 9.91
C VAL A 96 4.38 -2.24 9.10
N SER A 97 4.78 -3.20 8.27
CA SER A 97 5.83 -3.01 7.27
C SER A 97 5.25 -2.27 6.07
N VAL A 98 5.83 -1.12 5.73
CA VAL A 98 5.41 -0.27 4.60
C VAL A 98 6.46 0.78 4.24
N THR A 99 6.61 1.04 2.95
CA THR A 99 7.35 2.19 2.44
C THR A 99 6.41 3.36 2.25
N ASP A 100 6.31 4.21 3.28
CA ASP A 100 5.49 5.41 3.21
C ASP A 100 6.18 6.46 2.33
N THR A 101 5.47 6.95 1.32
CA THR A 101 5.94 8.02 0.42
C THR A 101 5.01 9.21 0.51
N THR A 102 5.50 10.29 1.12
CA THR A 102 4.78 11.55 1.22
C THR A 102 5.11 12.47 0.05
N LEU A 103 4.08 12.92 -0.67
CA LEU A 103 4.18 14.00 -1.66
C LEU A 103 3.96 15.36 -0.97
N VAL A 104 5.03 16.11 -0.77
CA VAL A 104 5.00 17.47 -0.23
C VAL A 104 4.76 18.47 -1.35
N ARG A 105 3.67 19.23 -1.22
CA ARG A 105 3.31 20.33 -2.12
C ARG A 105 3.74 21.67 -1.51
N LYS A 106 4.69 22.35 -2.15
CA LYS A 106 5.18 23.67 -1.73
C LYS A 106 4.62 24.76 -2.63
N PHE A 107 3.95 25.73 -2.04
CA PHE A 107 3.42 26.90 -2.73
C PHE A 107 4.39 28.08 -2.60
N ASN A 108 4.52 28.88 -3.65
CA ASN A 108 5.19 30.17 -3.54
C ASN A 108 4.19 31.21 -3.00
N PRO A 109 4.45 31.87 -1.85
CA PRO A 109 3.55 32.89 -1.30
C PRO A 109 3.29 34.06 -2.26
N SER A 110 4.28 34.42 -3.07
CA SER A 110 4.19 35.52 -4.05
C SER A 110 3.63 35.08 -5.41
N SER A 111 3.49 33.76 -5.62
CA SER A 111 2.93 33.17 -6.84
C SER A 111 2.22 31.84 -6.50
N PRO A 112 1.01 31.88 -5.91
CA PRO A 112 0.29 30.69 -5.43
C PRO A 112 -0.11 29.69 -6.53
N GLU A 113 -0.01 30.10 -7.79
CA GLU A 113 -0.13 29.23 -8.96
C GLU A 113 1.12 28.37 -9.20
N SER A 114 2.27 28.80 -8.70
CA SER A 114 3.54 28.07 -8.79
C SER A 114 3.63 27.05 -7.66
N VAL A 115 3.55 25.78 -8.05
CA VAL A 115 3.55 24.63 -7.15
C VAL A 115 4.78 23.78 -7.41
N ARG A 116 5.58 23.54 -6.38
CA ARG A 116 6.70 22.59 -6.42
C ARG A 116 6.32 21.34 -5.64
N PHE A 117 6.72 20.19 -6.17
CA PHE A 117 6.49 18.90 -5.54
C PHE A 117 7.82 18.30 -5.08
N GLU A 118 7.84 17.75 -3.88
CA GLU A 118 8.98 17.04 -3.30
C GLU A 118 8.46 15.74 -2.68
N THR A 119 9.16 14.64 -2.89
CA THR A 119 8.74 13.32 -2.39
C THR A 119 9.72 12.87 -1.32
N ARG A 120 9.19 12.40 -0.18
CA ARG A 120 9.98 11.85 0.93
C ARG A 120 9.49 10.45 1.21
N SER A 121 10.42 9.51 1.35
CA SER A 121 10.08 8.11 1.62
C SER A 121 10.77 7.63 2.89
N THR A 122 10.02 6.91 3.71
CA THR A 122 10.51 6.21 4.91
C THR A 122 10.08 4.76 4.83
N VAL A 123 11.00 3.85 5.12
CA VAL A 123 10.73 2.42 5.22
C VAL A 123 10.39 2.09 6.67
N TYR A 124 9.20 1.58 6.92
CA TYR A 124 8.79 1.06 8.21
C TYR A 124 8.85 -0.47 8.20
N ILE A 125 9.39 -1.05 9.27
CA ILE A 125 9.39 -2.49 9.52
C ILE A 125 8.53 -2.79 10.74
N ASP A 126 7.61 -3.74 10.63
CA ASP A 126 6.70 -4.11 11.73
C ASP A 126 7.50 -4.55 12.97
N LYS A 127 7.32 -3.79 14.06
CA LYS A 127 8.00 -3.98 15.34
C LYS A 127 7.71 -5.32 16.01
N SER A 128 6.64 -6.01 15.63
CA SER A 128 6.20 -7.29 16.18
C SER A 128 6.88 -8.49 15.52
N HIS A 129 7.48 -8.31 14.33
CA HIS A 129 8.01 -9.39 13.53
C HIS A 129 9.19 -10.12 14.19
N SER A 130 9.32 -11.41 13.84
CA SER A 130 10.56 -12.16 14.06
C SER A 130 11.68 -11.58 13.20
N THR A 131 12.94 -11.85 13.55
CA THR A 131 14.09 -11.45 12.73
C THR A 131 13.96 -11.93 11.29
N LYS A 132 13.49 -13.16 11.07
CA LYS A 132 13.30 -13.68 9.71
C LYS A 132 12.32 -12.84 8.90
N ASN A 133 11.13 -12.58 9.45
CA ASN A 133 10.13 -11.82 8.70
C ASN A 133 10.54 -10.36 8.55
N ALA A 134 11.18 -9.76 9.55
CA ALA A 134 11.70 -8.40 9.46
C ALA A 134 12.78 -8.25 8.36
N VAL A 135 13.61 -9.27 8.14
CA VAL A 135 14.57 -9.27 7.02
C VAL A 135 13.85 -9.30 5.67
N LEU A 136 12.83 -10.13 5.53
CA LEU A 136 12.08 -10.25 4.27
C LEU A 136 11.27 -8.99 3.97
N ASP A 137 10.58 -8.45 4.98
CA ASP A 137 9.89 -7.17 4.88
C ASP A 137 10.89 -6.05 4.53
N LEU A 138 12.08 -6.03 5.15
CA LEU A 138 13.10 -5.05 4.80
C LEU A 138 13.51 -5.15 3.32
N ILE A 139 13.63 -6.37 2.78
CA ILE A 139 13.95 -6.58 1.37
C ILE A 139 12.82 -6.07 0.46
N HIS A 140 11.57 -6.40 0.80
CA HIS A 140 10.37 -5.98 0.09
C HIS A 140 10.27 -4.46 0.07
N GLU A 141 10.34 -3.83 1.24
CA GLU A 141 10.21 -2.39 1.39
C GLU A 141 11.37 -1.61 0.78
N LEU A 142 12.61 -2.10 0.89
CA LEU A 142 13.73 -1.46 0.19
C LEU A 142 13.56 -1.53 -1.33
N THR A 143 12.92 -2.57 -1.86
CA THR A 143 12.63 -2.65 -3.30
C THR A 143 11.67 -1.54 -3.73
N HIS A 144 10.61 -1.29 -2.94
CA HIS A 144 9.75 -0.12 -3.15
C HIS A 144 10.55 1.18 -3.06
N TYR A 145 11.31 1.38 -1.98
CA TYR A 145 12.07 2.60 -1.73
C TYR A 145 13.06 2.96 -2.86
N ILE A 146 13.72 1.96 -3.45
CA ILE A 146 14.71 2.17 -4.52
C ILE A 146 14.03 2.49 -5.85
N TYR A 147 12.97 1.72 -6.20
CA TYR A 147 12.51 1.63 -7.58
C TYR A 147 11.14 2.22 -7.84
N LYS A 148 10.25 2.29 -6.83
CA LYS A 148 8.89 2.78 -7.00
C LYS A 148 8.96 4.23 -7.46
N LYS A 149 8.39 4.51 -8.63
CA LYS A 149 8.30 5.88 -9.12
C LYS A 149 7.31 6.65 -8.25
N PRO A 150 7.65 7.85 -7.77
CA PRO A 150 6.68 8.67 -7.08
C PRO A 150 5.53 9.03 -8.02
N PHE A 151 4.30 8.83 -7.57
CA PHE A 151 3.11 9.27 -8.30
C PHE A 151 2.76 10.71 -7.92
N ASN A 152 2.05 11.40 -8.82
CA ASN A 152 1.53 12.74 -8.56
C ASN A 152 0.04 12.77 -8.92
N PRO A 153 -0.86 12.75 -7.92
CA PRO A 153 -2.29 12.66 -8.17
C PRO A 153 -2.91 13.97 -8.71
N TYR A 154 -2.11 15.04 -8.79
CA TYR A 154 -2.52 16.31 -9.38
C TYR A 154 -2.30 16.37 -10.91
N LEU A 155 -1.61 15.38 -11.50
CA LEU A 155 -1.44 15.27 -12.94
C LEU A 155 -2.75 14.82 -13.61
N SER A 156 -2.90 15.11 -14.91
CA SER A 156 -4.11 14.78 -15.69
C SER A 156 -4.21 13.29 -16.02
N GLU A 157 -3.08 12.64 -16.14
CA GLU A 157 -2.89 11.23 -16.51
C GLU A 157 -2.99 10.28 -15.32
N PHE A 158 -3.21 10.80 -14.10
CA PHE A 158 -3.37 9.98 -12.91
C PHE A 158 -4.76 9.31 -12.88
N SER A 159 -4.83 8.11 -13.45
CA SER A 159 -6.04 7.28 -13.48
C SER A 159 -5.95 6.10 -12.53
N VAL A 160 -7.09 5.53 -12.15
CA VAL A 160 -7.15 4.28 -11.37
C VAL A 160 -6.48 3.12 -12.13
N SER A 161 -6.65 3.04 -13.44
CA SER A 161 -6.03 1.98 -14.26
C SER A 161 -4.51 2.07 -14.24
N SER A 162 -3.94 3.26 -14.45
CA SER A 162 -2.49 3.47 -14.40
C SER A 162 -1.95 3.26 -12.99
N PHE A 163 -2.67 3.74 -11.96
CA PHE A 163 -2.23 3.58 -10.57
C PHE A 163 -2.24 2.12 -10.12
N LEU A 164 -3.26 1.34 -10.54
CA LEU A 164 -3.33 -0.09 -10.27
C LEU A 164 -2.18 -0.84 -10.95
N SER A 165 -1.98 -0.60 -12.25
CA SER A 165 -0.87 -1.19 -13.00
C SER A 165 0.49 -0.85 -12.37
N ASP A 166 0.73 0.42 -12.07
CA ASP A 166 2.02 0.88 -11.52
C ASP A 166 2.27 0.35 -10.10
N THR A 167 1.23 0.26 -9.28
CA THR A 167 1.36 -0.22 -7.89
C THR A 167 1.65 -1.70 -7.85
N ILE A 168 0.96 -2.52 -8.64
CA ILE A 168 1.13 -3.98 -8.61
C ILE A 168 2.27 -4.42 -9.51
N GLN A 169 2.22 -4.04 -10.79
CA GLN A 169 3.08 -4.59 -11.85
C GLN A 169 4.23 -3.65 -12.25
N GLY A 170 4.15 -2.38 -11.87
CA GLY A 170 5.14 -1.38 -12.22
C GLY A 170 6.51 -1.69 -11.62
N LYS A 171 7.53 -1.00 -12.14
CA LYS A 171 8.89 -1.13 -11.61
C LYS A 171 8.92 -0.69 -10.15
N GLY A 172 9.38 -1.58 -9.25
CA GLY A 172 9.31 -1.37 -7.80
C GLY A 172 7.90 -1.45 -7.23
N GLY A 173 6.92 -1.99 -7.97
CA GLY A 173 5.61 -2.37 -7.46
C GLY A 173 5.65 -3.69 -6.69
N GLU A 174 4.48 -4.17 -6.28
CA GLU A 174 4.35 -5.35 -5.40
C GLU A 174 4.93 -6.63 -6.02
N VAL A 175 4.76 -6.84 -7.33
CA VAL A 175 5.33 -7.99 -8.05
C VAL A 175 6.86 -7.96 -7.99
N ASP A 176 7.47 -6.80 -8.24
CA ASP A 176 8.93 -6.64 -8.18
C ASP A 176 9.45 -6.89 -6.77
N ALA A 177 8.82 -6.26 -5.78
CA ALA A 177 9.20 -6.36 -4.38
C ALA A 177 9.11 -7.81 -3.88
N PHE A 178 7.99 -8.49 -4.16
CA PHE A 178 7.80 -9.89 -3.78
C PHE A 178 8.79 -10.83 -4.48
N MET A 179 9.07 -10.62 -5.77
CA MET A 179 10.07 -11.42 -6.48
C MET A 179 11.49 -11.25 -5.90
N VAL A 180 11.87 -10.02 -5.55
CA VAL A 180 13.16 -9.74 -4.93
C VAL A 180 13.23 -10.35 -3.53
N GLU A 181 12.17 -10.22 -2.74
CA GLU A 181 12.00 -10.89 -1.44
C GLU A 181 12.25 -12.39 -1.56
N CYS A 182 11.55 -13.08 -2.47
CA CYS A 182 11.70 -14.52 -2.66
C CYS A 182 13.12 -14.92 -3.11
N ARG A 183 13.75 -14.14 -3.99
CA ARG A 183 15.11 -14.40 -4.49
C ARG A 183 16.16 -14.25 -3.40
N VAL A 184 16.15 -13.13 -2.69
CA VAL A 184 17.08 -12.86 -1.60
C VAL A 184 16.81 -13.81 -0.43
N GLY A 185 15.54 -14.02 -0.09
CA GLY A 185 15.13 -14.97 0.95
C GLY A 185 15.61 -16.39 0.67
N ARG A 186 15.58 -16.84 -0.60
CA ARG A 186 16.16 -18.12 -1.01
C ARG A 186 17.68 -18.16 -0.83
N GLU A 187 18.40 -17.09 -1.14
CA GLU A 187 19.86 -17.01 -0.94
C GLU A 187 20.24 -17.07 0.56
N ILE A 188 19.47 -16.41 1.44
CA ILE A 188 19.78 -16.33 2.88
C ILE A 188 19.34 -17.60 3.62
N TYR A 189 18.13 -18.09 3.35
CA TYR A 189 17.50 -19.15 4.16
C TYR A 189 17.43 -20.52 3.46
N GLY A 190 17.64 -20.56 2.14
CA GLY A 190 17.49 -21.76 1.33
C GLY A 190 16.03 -22.10 1.00
N LEU A 191 15.84 -22.90 -0.06
CA LEU A 191 14.53 -23.22 -0.65
C LEU A 191 13.55 -23.90 0.34
N LYS A 192 14.04 -24.68 1.29
CA LYS A 192 13.17 -25.36 2.26
C LYS A 192 12.58 -24.42 3.33
N ALA A 193 13.09 -23.20 3.41
CA ALA A 193 12.72 -22.24 4.44
C ALA A 193 12.04 -20.99 3.87
N ILE A 194 11.77 -20.90 2.56
CA ILE A 194 10.97 -19.80 1.99
C ILE A 194 9.47 -20.06 2.16
N SER A 195 8.64 -19.04 1.96
CA SER A 195 7.19 -19.13 2.10
C SER A 195 6.55 -20.02 1.03
N PRO A 196 5.40 -20.64 1.33
CA PRO A 196 4.55 -21.26 0.31
C PRO A 196 4.20 -20.29 -0.83
N GLN A 197 3.99 -19.01 -0.53
CA GLN A 197 3.72 -17.98 -1.53
C GLN A 197 4.87 -17.83 -2.54
N CYS A 198 6.13 -17.88 -2.08
CA CYS A 198 7.27 -17.89 -2.99
C CYS A 198 7.34 -19.16 -3.83
N LEU A 199 6.87 -20.30 -3.31
CA LEU A 199 6.83 -21.55 -4.06
C LEU A 199 5.79 -21.52 -5.18
N ASN A 200 4.68 -20.78 -5.02
CA ASN A 200 3.64 -20.64 -6.05
C ASN A 200 4.14 -19.94 -7.33
N ILE A 201 5.24 -19.20 -7.23
CA ILE A 201 5.80 -18.42 -8.35
C ILE A 201 7.08 -19.02 -8.93
N LEU A 202 7.42 -20.27 -8.54
CA LEU A 202 8.52 -21.01 -9.14
C LEU A 202 8.09 -21.63 -10.47
N ASP A 203 8.91 -21.40 -11.49
CA ASP A 203 8.86 -22.09 -12.78
C ASP A 203 10.18 -22.86 -12.96
N GLY A 204 10.15 -24.14 -12.59
CA GLY A 204 11.35 -24.94 -12.41
C GLY A 204 12.20 -24.44 -11.24
N GLU A 205 13.43 -24.01 -11.52
CA GLU A 205 14.35 -23.47 -10.49
C GLU A 205 14.33 -21.94 -10.40
N GLU A 206 13.60 -21.24 -11.27
CA GLU A 206 13.60 -19.78 -11.33
C GLU A 206 12.25 -19.18 -10.90
N PHE A 207 12.30 -17.97 -10.35
CA PHE A 207 11.09 -17.24 -9.99
C PHE A 207 10.51 -16.50 -11.19
N SER A 208 9.27 -16.82 -11.56
CA SER A 208 8.55 -16.29 -12.72
C SER A 208 7.72 -15.07 -12.37
N ARG A 209 7.92 -13.99 -13.15
CA ARG A 209 7.12 -12.77 -13.04
C ARG A 209 5.66 -13.01 -13.39
N ASP A 210 5.40 -13.79 -14.43
CA ASP A 210 4.03 -14.01 -14.91
C ASP A 210 3.21 -14.80 -13.90
N LEU A 211 3.84 -15.77 -13.21
CA LEU A 211 3.21 -16.45 -12.08
C LEU A 211 2.96 -15.49 -10.92
N ALA A 212 3.92 -14.64 -10.58
CA ALA A 212 3.72 -13.62 -9.54
C ALA A 212 2.56 -12.67 -9.87
N ILE A 213 2.47 -12.17 -11.10
CA ILE A 213 1.32 -11.37 -11.54
C ILE A 213 0.03 -12.14 -11.29
N LYS A 214 -0.08 -13.39 -11.75
CA LYS A 214 -1.30 -14.20 -11.53
C LYS A 214 -1.66 -14.32 -10.05
N GLU A 215 -0.70 -14.58 -9.16
CA GLU A 215 -0.94 -14.66 -7.71
C GLU A 215 -1.50 -13.34 -7.13
N PHE A 216 -0.96 -12.20 -7.54
CA PHE A 216 -1.45 -10.88 -7.09
C PHE A 216 -2.86 -10.54 -7.58
N TYR A 217 -3.32 -11.15 -8.68
CA TYR A 217 -4.65 -10.94 -9.25
C TYR A 217 -5.68 -12.03 -8.85
N LYS A 218 -5.34 -12.92 -7.92
CA LYS A 218 -6.32 -13.77 -7.23
C LYS A 218 -7.19 -12.91 -6.32
N LEU A 219 -8.52 -13.00 -6.44
CA LEU A 219 -9.46 -12.13 -5.72
C LEU A 219 -10.43 -12.87 -4.79
N GLY A 220 -10.55 -14.19 -4.93
CA GLY A 220 -11.48 -15.01 -4.18
C GLY A 220 -12.91 -14.45 -4.23
N VAL A 221 -13.49 -14.28 -3.05
CA VAL A 221 -14.84 -13.72 -2.84
C VAL A 221 -15.03 -12.30 -3.38
N HIS A 222 -13.95 -11.54 -3.62
CA HIS A 222 -14.04 -10.18 -4.13
C HIS A 222 -14.11 -10.09 -5.67
N TYR A 223 -13.97 -11.21 -6.39
CA TYR A 223 -13.86 -11.23 -7.85
C TYR A 223 -15.04 -10.54 -8.56
N ASP A 224 -16.27 -10.90 -8.20
CA ASP A 224 -17.47 -10.36 -8.87
C ASP A 224 -17.63 -8.86 -8.67
N GLN A 225 -17.42 -8.41 -7.43
CA GLN A 225 -17.47 -7.00 -7.09
C GLN A 225 -16.37 -6.21 -7.81
N PHE A 226 -15.14 -6.73 -7.81
CA PHE A 226 -14.02 -6.11 -8.52
C PHE A 226 -14.34 -5.96 -10.00
N LYS A 227 -14.82 -7.01 -10.67
CA LYS A 227 -15.10 -6.96 -12.11
C LYS A 227 -16.20 -5.94 -12.44
N HIS A 228 -17.24 -5.87 -11.61
CA HIS A 228 -18.31 -4.87 -11.77
C HIS A 228 -17.77 -3.44 -11.63
N GLU A 229 -17.02 -3.17 -10.57
CA GLU A 229 -16.47 -1.83 -10.30
C GLU A 229 -15.38 -1.44 -11.30
N ALA A 230 -14.53 -2.38 -11.72
CA ALA A 230 -13.46 -2.15 -12.70
C ALA A 230 -14.00 -1.59 -14.02
N SER A 231 -15.14 -2.12 -14.50
CA SER A 231 -15.79 -1.64 -15.71
C SER A 231 -16.28 -0.18 -15.60
N LYS A 232 -16.83 0.19 -14.45
CA LYS A 232 -17.31 1.56 -14.18
C LYS A 232 -16.16 2.55 -14.03
N LEU A 233 -15.07 2.09 -13.42
CA LEU A 233 -13.90 2.89 -13.13
C LEU A 233 -12.96 3.04 -14.35
N GLY A 234 -13.27 2.40 -15.47
CA GLY A 234 -12.45 2.46 -16.70
C GLY A 234 -11.10 1.77 -16.54
N ILE A 235 -11.03 0.72 -15.73
CA ILE A 235 -9.84 -0.14 -15.63
C ILE A 235 -9.72 -0.94 -16.94
N SER A 236 -8.51 -1.02 -17.48
CA SER A 236 -8.29 -1.70 -18.76
C SER A 236 -8.65 -3.19 -18.72
N ASP A 237 -9.20 -3.71 -19.82
CA ASP A 237 -9.54 -5.13 -19.96
C ASP A 237 -8.32 -6.03 -19.78
N GLU A 238 -7.13 -5.57 -20.17
CA GLU A 238 -5.86 -6.29 -19.97
C GLU A 238 -5.61 -6.60 -18.49
N ILE A 239 -5.84 -5.62 -17.59
CA ILE A 239 -5.71 -5.83 -16.14
C ILE A 239 -6.79 -6.80 -15.63
N ILE A 240 -8.01 -6.65 -16.11
CA ILE A 240 -9.15 -7.49 -15.71
C ILE A 240 -8.92 -8.94 -16.12
N GLN A 241 -8.26 -9.21 -17.24
CA GLN A 241 -7.98 -10.57 -17.72
C GLN A 241 -7.08 -11.38 -16.78
N PHE A 242 -6.22 -10.73 -15.99
CA PHE A 242 -5.41 -11.44 -14.99
C PHE A 242 -6.21 -11.85 -13.75
N SER A 243 -7.37 -11.24 -13.51
CA SER A 243 -8.17 -11.49 -12.31
C SER A 243 -8.81 -12.87 -12.31
N SER A 244 -8.81 -13.54 -11.15
CA SER A 244 -9.41 -14.86 -10.99
C SER A 244 -10.24 -14.99 -9.70
N ARG A 245 -11.11 -16.00 -9.68
CA ARG A 245 -11.93 -16.37 -8.50
C ARG A 245 -11.17 -17.19 -7.45
N GLU A 246 -9.90 -17.52 -7.71
CA GLU A 246 -9.08 -18.25 -6.74
C GLU A 246 -8.80 -17.36 -5.52
N ASP A 247 -8.67 -17.98 -4.34
CA ASP A 247 -8.37 -17.25 -3.11
C ASP A 247 -6.94 -16.70 -3.13
N SER A 248 -6.79 -15.47 -2.66
CA SER A 248 -5.50 -14.79 -2.60
C SER A 248 -4.77 -15.11 -1.30
N SER A 249 -3.51 -15.52 -1.43
CA SER A 249 -2.57 -15.57 -0.29
C SER A 249 -1.75 -14.28 -0.14
N LEU A 250 -1.85 -13.36 -1.09
CA LEU A 250 -1.13 -12.09 -1.13
C LEU A 250 -2.10 -10.95 -0.82
N ILE A 251 -2.12 -10.55 0.45
CA ILE A 251 -3.09 -9.61 1.00
C ILE A 251 -2.36 -8.32 1.38
N SER A 252 -2.91 -7.18 0.99
CA SER A 252 -2.39 -5.87 1.39
C SER A 252 -2.43 -5.73 2.92
N SER A 253 -1.29 -5.41 3.53
CA SER A 253 -1.19 -5.15 4.97
C SER A 253 -2.06 -3.98 5.42
N ALA A 254 -2.14 -2.92 4.61
CA ALA A 254 -2.89 -1.70 4.93
C ALA A 254 -4.42 -1.88 4.84
N TRP A 255 -4.91 -2.67 3.88
CA TRP A 255 -6.36 -2.77 3.59
C TRP A 255 -6.96 -4.13 3.91
N SER A 256 -6.11 -5.15 4.13
CA SER A 256 -6.53 -6.52 4.45
C SER A 256 -7.43 -7.14 3.39
N LYS A 257 -7.15 -6.80 2.13
CA LYS A 257 -7.85 -7.24 0.92
C LYS A 257 -6.82 -7.65 -0.14
N PRO A 258 -7.22 -8.46 -1.14
CA PRO A 258 -6.41 -8.69 -2.32
C PRO A 258 -5.99 -7.37 -2.97
N TYR A 259 -4.77 -7.33 -3.51
CA TYR A 259 -4.15 -6.09 -3.95
C TYR A 259 -4.97 -5.25 -4.94
N PRO A 260 -5.58 -5.81 -6.01
CA PRO A 260 -6.37 -5.00 -6.94
C PRO A 260 -7.54 -4.27 -6.26
N VAL A 261 -8.17 -4.88 -5.25
CA VAL A 261 -9.25 -4.25 -4.47
C VAL A 261 -8.68 -3.19 -3.54
N ALA A 262 -7.61 -3.52 -2.82
CA ALA A 262 -6.92 -2.59 -1.91
C ALA A 262 -6.44 -1.32 -2.65
N VAL A 263 -5.91 -1.46 -3.85
CA VAL A 263 -5.37 -0.34 -4.64
C VAL A 263 -6.48 0.58 -5.15
N ILE A 264 -7.66 0.04 -5.48
CA ILE A 264 -8.83 0.88 -5.82
C ILE A 264 -9.27 1.71 -4.60
N GLU A 265 -9.28 1.13 -3.41
CA GLU A 265 -9.63 1.84 -2.16
C GLU A 265 -8.58 2.89 -1.78
N GLU A 266 -7.30 2.57 -1.98
CA GLU A 266 -6.20 3.50 -1.80
C GLU A 266 -6.31 4.68 -2.78
N TYR A 267 -6.58 4.41 -4.06
CA TYR A 267 -6.79 5.44 -5.07
C TYR A 267 -7.93 6.38 -4.68
N GLY A 268 -9.08 5.84 -4.27
CA GLY A 268 -10.21 6.63 -3.79
C GLY A 268 -9.83 7.53 -2.61
N THR A 269 -9.11 6.99 -1.63
CA THR A 269 -8.62 7.74 -0.46
C THR A 269 -7.67 8.88 -0.85
N ILE A 270 -6.75 8.62 -1.77
CA ILE A 270 -5.81 9.62 -2.30
C ILE A 270 -6.60 10.74 -2.98
N MET A 271 -7.53 10.40 -3.86
CA MET A 271 -8.31 11.38 -4.63
C MET A 271 -9.23 12.21 -3.74
N THR A 272 -9.86 11.62 -2.72
CA THR A 272 -10.62 12.37 -1.71
C THR A 272 -9.74 13.40 -1.01
N LYS A 273 -8.54 13.02 -0.53
CA LYS A 273 -7.61 13.95 0.12
C LYS A 273 -7.13 15.05 -0.83
N VAL A 274 -6.82 14.71 -2.08
CA VAL A 274 -6.44 15.67 -3.13
C VAL A 274 -7.54 16.70 -3.35
N CYS A 275 -8.78 16.24 -3.47
CA CYS A 275 -9.92 17.10 -3.71
C CYS A 275 -10.27 18.00 -2.51
N GLN A 276 -10.16 17.49 -1.28
CA GLN A 276 -10.27 18.30 -0.07
C GLN A 276 -9.20 19.40 -0.01
N ASN A 277 -7.95 19.07 -0.40
CA ASN A 277 -6.86 20.04 -0.42
C ASN A 277 -7.03 21.10 -1.52
N ASP A 278 -7.45 20.70 -2.72
CA ASP A 278 -7.74 21.66 -3.78
C ASP A 278 -8.98 22.52 -3.46
N LEU A 279 -10.00 21.99 -2.77
CA LEU A 279 -11.14 22.78 -2.29
C LEU A 279 -10.68 23.87 -1.31
N LYS A 280 -9.85 23.54 -0.32
CA LYS A 280 -9.25 24.53 0.61
C LYS A 280 -8.49 25.61 -0.16
N ARG A 281 -7.68 25.21 -1.15
CA ARG A 281 -6.95 26.13 -2.01
C ARG A 281 -7.89 27.05 -2.79
N MET A 282 -8.99 26.53 -3.32
CA MET A 282 -9.98 27.33 -4.04
C MET A 282 -10.62 28.40 -3.14
N THR A 283 -10.91 28.09 -1.87
CA THR A 283 -11.41 29.08 -0.91
C THR A 283 -10.43 30.24 -0.74
N TYR A 284 -9.13 29.97 -0.52
CA TYR A 284 -8.11 31.03 -0.43
C TYR A 284 -7.98 31.86 -1.72
N LEU A 285 -8.09 31.23 -2.88
CA LEU A 285 -8.02 31.92 -4.16
C LEU A 285 -9.24 32.84 -4.38
N ARG A 286 -10.45 32.41 -4.00
CA ARG A 286 -11.67 33.23 -4.08
C ARG A 286 -11.65 34.39 -3.11
N GLU A 287 -11.14 34.21 -1.89
CA GLU A 287 -10.99 35.30 -0.92
C GLU A 287 -9.99 36.37 -1.40
N SER A 288 -8.89 35.94 -2.03
CA SER A 288 -7.88 36.85 -2.59
C SER A 288 -8.28 37.52 -3.92
N GLN A 289 -9.32 37.03 -4.61
CA GLN A 289 -9.83 37.64 -5.85
C GLN A 289 -10.37 39.06 -5.67
N THR A 290 -10.88 39.40 -4.48
CA THR A 290 -11.46 40.72 -4.18
C THR A 290 -10.47 41.89 -4.34
N ARG A 291 -9.17 41.62 -4.53
CA ARG A 291 -8.11 42.65 -4.68
C ARG A 291 -7.18 42.44 -5.90
N SER A 292 -7.55 41.62 -6.88
CA SER A 292 -6.60 41.17 -7.93
C SER A 292 -6.96 41.57 -9.38
N ILE A 293 -5.92 41.66 -10.23
CA ILE A 293 -5.97 42.14 -11.63
C ILE A 293 -6.51 41.03 -12.56
N ALA A 294 -7.10 41.38 -13.71
CA ALA A 294 -7.77 40.45 -14.65
C ALA A 294 -6.95 39.20 -15.08
N SER A 295 -5.62 39.29 -15.14
CA SER A 295 -4.75 38.13 -15.45
C SER A 295 -4.73 37.08 -14.34
N ALA A 296 -4.88 37.50 -13.07
CA ALA A 296 -5.07 36.60 -11.93
C ALA A 296 -6.43 35.89 -12.01
N ASN A 297 -7.48 36.60 -12.44
CA ASN A 297 -8.81 36.01 -12.62
C ASN A 297 -8.87 34.91 -13.68
N LYS A 298 -8.15 35.06 -14.81
CA LYS A 298 -8.06 34.00 -15.84
C LYS A 298 -7.37 32.73 -15.31
N LYS A 299 -6.33 32.89 -14.49
CA LYS A 299 -5.64 31.76 -13.85
C LYS A 299 -6.53 31.05 -12.82
N VAL A 300 -7.32 31.79 -12.04
CA VAL A 300 -8.29 31.21 -11.10
C VAL A 300 -9.34 30.37 -11.83
N GLY A 301 -9.90 30.86 -12.93
CA GLY A 301 -10.86 30.09 -13.75
C GLY A 301 -10.29 28.78 -14.30
N GLN A 302 -8.99 28.75 -14.65
CA GLN A 302 -8.32 27.51 -15.07
C GLN A 302 -8.14 26.52 -13.92
N VAL A 303 -7.85 26.99 -12.71
CA VAL A 303 -7.73 26.13 -11.52
C VAL A 303 -9.11 25.56 -11.15
N GLU A 304 -10.16 26.37 -11.22
CA GLU A 304 -11.53 25.97 -10.95
C GLU A 304 -12.05 24.92 -11.94
N SER A 305 -11.79 25.11 -13.24
CA SER A 305 -12.15 24.12 -14.27
C SER A 305 -11.45 22.78 -14.03
N LYS A 306 -10.15 22.79 -13.71
CA LYS A 306 -9.38 21.57 -13.39
C LYS A 306 -9.88 20.89 -12.12
N PHE A 307 -10.24 21.65 -11.11
CA PHE A 307 -10.83 21.13 -9.88
C PHE A 307 -12.17 20.44 -10.18
N ASN A 308 -13.08 21.12 -10.88
CA ASN A 308 -14.40 20.57 -11.20
C ASN A 308 -14.32 19.30 -12.05
N ALA A 309 -13.38 19.23 -13.00
CA ALA A 309 -13.18 18.04 -13.81
C ALA A 309 -12.66 16.84 -13.00
N ARG A 310 -11.81 17.07 -11.99
CA ARG A 310 -11.17 16.02 -11.20
C ARG A 310 -12.02 15.56 -10.01
N CYS A 311 -12.68 16.51 -9.33
CA CYS A 311 -13.17 16.32 -7.97
C CYS A 311 -14.67 16.15 -7.82
N ARG A 312 -15.43 16.26 -8.92
CA ARG A 312 -16.90 16.18 -8.87
C ARG A 312 -17.43 14.89 -8.24
N SER A 313 -16.73 13.76 -8.39
CA SER A 313 -17.15 12.46 -7.84
C SER A 313 -16.55 12.12 -6.48
N TYR A 314 -15.76 13.01 -5.86
CA TYR A 314 -14.99 12.73 -4.63
C TYR A 314 -15.35 13.65 -3.46
N LEU A 315 -16.29 14.58 -3.65
CA LEU A 315 -16.68 15.58 -2.66
C LEU A 315 -18.17 15.51 -2.29
N ASP A 316 -18.85 14.44 -2.72
CA ASP A 316 -20.21 14.10 -2.31
C ASP A 316 -20.21 13.38 -0.95
#